data_AF-A0A2E7I6T9-F1
#
_entry.id   AF-A0A2E7I6T9-F1
#
_cell.length_a   1.000
_cell.length_b   1.000
_cell.length_c   1.000
_cell.angle_alpha   90.00
_cell.angle_beta   90.00
_cell.angle_gamma   90.00
#
_symmetry.space_group_name_H-M   'P 1'
#
loop_
_entity.id
_entity.type
_entity.pdbx_description
1 polymer ?
#
loop_
_entity_poly.entity_id
_entity_poly.type
_entity_poly.pdbx_seq_one_letter_code
_entity_poly.pdbx_strand_id
1 'polypeptide(L)' 'MKKNCFLAFKNSTDKFVLPTKFTFPFYYDPHPLCVQASQELQQYLKTQNEWHHNFGIYKNEIEPIGKMFG' A
#
# COMPACT_ATOMS: atom_id res chain seq x y z
N MET A 1 10.54 -4.97 -23.81
CA MET A 1 10.86 -4.21 -22.58
C MET A 1 10.32 -4.99 -21.39
N LYS A 2 11.05 -5.06 -20.27
CA LYS A 2 10.64 -5.80 -19.06
C LYS A 2 9.56 -4.99 -18.32
N LYS A 3 8.42 -5.58 -17.99
CA LYS A 3 7.38 -4.91 -17.18
C LYS A 3 7.97 -4.64 -15.79
N ASN A 4 7.92 -3.38 -15.35
CA ASN A 4 8.39 -2.99 -14.03
C ASN A 4 7.36 -3.44 -12.99
N CYS A 5 7.78 -4.19 -11.98
CA CYS A 5 6.91 -4.66 -10.89
C CYS A 5 6.88 -3.68 -9.69
N PHE A 6 7.57 -2.54 -9.78
CA PHE A 6 7.63 -1.54 -8.73
C PHE A 6 6.72 -0.35 -9.02
N LEU A 7 5.94 0.04 -8.01
CA LEU A 7 5.24 1.31 -7.96
C LEU A 7 6.13 2.33 -7.26
N ALA A 8 6.61 3.33 -7.99
CA ALA A 8 7.37 4.43 -7.41
C ALA A 8 6.44 5.36 -6.63
N PHE A 9 6.97 5.98 -5.57
CA PHE A 9 6.26 7.03 -4.83
C PHE A 9 5.95 8.21 -5.75
N LYS A 10 4.73 8.74 -5.63
CA LYS A 10 4.30 9.91 -6.41
C LYS A 10 4.92 11.21 -5.90
N ASN A 11 5.29 11.24 -4.62
CA ASN A 11 5.88 12.41 -3.96
C ASN A 11 7.25 12.07 -3.39
N SER A 12 8.12 13.08 -3.25
CA SER A 12 9.42 12.90 -2.57
C SER A 12 9.22 12.35 -1.16
N THR A 13 10.07 11.39 -0.81
CA THR A 13 10.12 10.73 0.49
C THR A 13 11.24 11.27 1.37
N ASP A 14 11.99 12.28 0.93
CA ASP A 14 13.22 12.77 1.60
C ASP A 14 12.94 13.38 2.98
N LYS A 15 11.69 13.81 3.20
CA LYS A 15 11.21 14.32 4.50
C LYS A 15 11.13 13.24 5.59
N PHE A 16 11.16 11.96 5.22
CA PHE A 16 11.02 10.86 6.17
C PHE A 16 12.39 10.38 6.64
N VAL A 17 12.65 10.47 7.94
CA VAL A 17 13.84 9.89 8.56
C VAL A 17 13.66 8.38 8.62
N LEU A 18 14.53 7.62 7.95
CA LEU A 18 14.45 6.17 7.96
C LEU A 18 14.77 5.61 9.35
N PRO A 19 14.03 4.57 9.80
CA PRO A 19 14.30 3.95 11.09
C PRO A 19 15.67 3.25 11.06
N THR A 20 16.42 3.37 12.16
CA THR A 20 17.73 2.72 12.31
C THR A 20 17.63 1.27 12.79
N LYS A 21 16.47 0.87 13.33
CA LYS A 21 16.17 -0.47 13.83
C LYS A 21 14.68 -0.76 13.72
N PHE A 22 14.31 -2.04 13.62
CA PHE A 22 12.91 -2.46 13.72
C PHE A 22 12.43 -2.34 15.17
N THR A 23 11.14 -2.01 15.33
CA THR A 23 10.46 -1.93 16.63
C THR A 23 9.85 -3.27 17.00
N PHE A 24 9.48 -3.44 18.27
CA PHE A 24 8.82 -4.66 18.74
C PHE A 24 7.45 -4.83 18.05
N PRO A 25 7.10 -6.05 17.56
CA PRO A 25 5.94 -6.27 16.70
C PRO A 25 4.58 -6.03 17.37
N PHE A 26 4.54 -5.96 18.70
CA PHE A 26 3.31 -5.81 19.47
C PHE A 26 3.01 -4.36 19.89
N TYR A 27 3.94 -3.43 19.68
CA TYR A 27 3.80 -2.02 20.03
C TYR A 27 4.44 -1.16 18.94
N TYR A 28 3.94 -1.30 17.71
CA TYR A 28 4.45 -0.51 16.59
C TYR A 28 3.41 0.53 16.17
N ASP A 29 3.83 1.79 16.16
CA ASP A 29 3.19 2.80 15.32
C ASP A 29 3.76 2.66 13.91
N PRO A 30 2.92 2.59 12.87
CA PRO A 30 3.39 2.46 11.50
C PRO A 30 4.24 3.68 11.12
N HIS A 31 5.40 3.41 10.53
CA HIS A 31 6.27 4.47 10.05
C HIS A 31 5.52 5.35 9.02
N PRO A 32 5.61 6.68 9.06
CA PRO A 32 4.85 7.57 8.18
C PRO A 32 5.03 7.28 6.68
N LEU A 33 6.23 6.86 6.27
CA LEU A 33 6.50 6.41 4.90
C LEU A 33 5.65 5.20 4.49
N CYS A 34 5.46 4.23 5.39
CA CYS A 34 4.64 3.05 5.13
C CYS A 34 3.16 3.43 5.03
N VAL A 35 2.70 4.34 5.89
CA VAL A 35 1.33 4.89 5.80
C VAL A 35 1.10 5.56 4.44
N GLN A 36 2.04 6.39 3.98
CA GLN A 36 1.96 7.03 2.67
C GLN A 36 1.95 6.00 1.54
N ALA A 37 2.82 4.98 1.60
CA ALA A 37 2.87 3.91 0.60
C ALA A 37 1.53 3.14 0.51
N SER A 38 0.94 2.79 1.65
CA SER A 38 -0.36 2.11 1.71
C SER A 38 -1.48 2.97 1.12
N GLN A 39 -1.52 4.27 1.41
CA GLN A 39 -2.51 5.19 0.85
C GLN A 39 -2.36 5.32 -0.68
N GLU A 40 -1.13 5.47 -1.17
CA GLU A 40 -0.86 5.55 -2.61
C GLU A 40 -1.25 4.25 -3.33
N LEU A 41 -0.97 3.09 -2.72
CA LEU A 41 -1.38 1.78 -3.24
C LEU A 41 -2.90 1.63 -3.26
N GLN A 42 -3.61 1.97 -2.18
CA GLN A 42 -5.07 1.95 -2.14
C GLN A 42 -5.67 2.83 -3.25
N GLN A 43 -5.11 4.02 -3.47
CA GLN A 43 -5.56 4.90 -4.55
C GLN A 43 -5.26 4.33 -5.94
N TYR A 44 -4.11 3.67 -6.13
CA TYR A 44 -3.81 2.97 -7.37
C TYR A 44 -4.83 1.85 -7.63
N LEU A 45 -5.08 0.98 -6.65
CA LEU A 45 -6.02 -0.14 -6.79
C LEU A 45 -7.46 0.31 -7.10
N LYS A 46 -7.87 1.49 -6.62
CA LYS A 46 -9.18 2.11 -6.94
C LYS A 46 -9.34 2.54 -8.40
N THR A 47 -8.22 2.87 -9.07
CA THR A 47 -8.23 3.61 -10.34
C THR A 47 -7.63 2.82 -11.50
N GLN A 48 -6.78 1.83 -11.21
CA GLN A 48 -6.22 0.94 -12.20
C GLN A 48 -7.31 0.03 -12.79
N ASN A 49 -7.20 -0.28 -14.08
CA ASN A 49 -8.16 -1.14 -14.80
C ASN A 49 -7.50 -2.40 -15.40
N GLU A 50 -6.21 -2.65 -15.10
CA GLU A 50 -5.49 -3.82 -15.59
C GLU A 50 -5.86 -5.09 -14.82
N TRP A 51 -6.01 -5.01 -13.50
CA TRP A 51 -6.35 -6.16 -12.66
C TRP A 51 -7.84 -6.18 -12.34
N HIS A 52 -8.52 -7.23 -12.79
CA HIS A 52 -9.89 -7.54 -12.41
C HIS A 52 -9.87 -8.39 -11.14
N HIS A 53 -9.86 -7.73 -9.99
CA HIS A 53 -9.82 -8.39 -8.68
C HIS A 53 -10.68 -7.63 -7.68
N ASN A 54 -11.30 -8.37 -6.76
CA ASN A 54 -12.09 -7.81 -5.67
C ASN A 54 -11.21 -7.52 -4.46
N PHE A 55 -10.65 -6.32 -4.43
CA PHE A 55 -9.78 -5.85 -3.35
C PHE A 55 -10.54 -5.43 -2.08
N GLY A 56 -11.89 -5.50 -2.07
CA GLY A 56 -12.71 -5.11 -0.91
C GLY A 56 -12.66 -3.61 -0.63
N ILE A 57 -12.49 -2.80 -1.68
CA ILE A 57 -12.32 -1.36 -1.52
C ILE A 57 -13.68 -0.66 -1.43
N TYR A 58 -14.69 -1.24 -2.09
CA TYR A 58 -16.05 -0.71 -2.07
C TYR A 58 -16.95 -1.63 -1.24
N LYS A 59 -17.77 -1.06 -0.36
CA LYS A 59 -18.67 -1.79 0.56
C LYS A 59 -19.71 -2.68 -0.14
N ASN A 60 -19.88 -2.51 -1.44
CA ASN A 60 -20.94 -3.12 -2.24
C ASN A 60 -20.41 -4.30 -3.06
N GLU A 61 -19.12 -4.61 -2.95
CA GLU A 61 -18.50 -5.76 -3.62
C GLU A 61 -18.83 -7.05 -2.87
N ILE A 62 -18.71 -8.19 -3.58
CA ILE A 62 -18.70 -9.53 -2.97
C ILE A 62 -17.61 -9.57 -1.88
N GLU A 63 -17.59 -10.58 -1.00
CA GLU A 63 -16.49 -10.68 -0.03
C GLU A 63 -15.11 -10.60 -0.72
N PRO A 64 -14.18 -9.76 -0.20
CA PRO A 64 -12.86 -9.61 -0.79
C PRO A 64 -12.12 -10.94 -0.85
N ILE A 65 -11.49 -11.20 -2.00
CA ILE A 65 -10.76 -12.44 -2.21
C ILE A 65 -9.30 -12.22 -1.83
N GLY A 66 -8.89 -12.86 -0.73
CA GLY A 66 -7.54 -12.76 -0.18
C GLY A 66 -7.40 -11.62 0.84
N LYS A 67 -6.88 -11.95 2.03
CA LYS A 67 -6.47 -10.95 3.02
C LYS A 67 -5.20 -10.24 2.52
N MET A 68 -5.35 -9.09 1.87
CA MET A 68 -4.20 -8.30 1.39
C MET A 68 -3.94 -7.05 2.24
N PHE A 69 -4.96 -6.57 2.95
CA PHE A 69 -4.85 -5.47 3.89
C PHE A 69 -5.50 -5.94 5.19
N GLY A 70 -4.71 -6.03 6.26
CA GLY A 70 -5.17 -6.45 7.57
C GLY A 70 -6.17 -5.49 8.17
#